data_AF-A0A532UU24-F1
#
_entry.id   AF-A0A532UU24-F1
#
_cell.length_a   1.000
_cell.length_b   1.000
_cell.length_c   1.000
_cell.angle_alpha   90.00
_cell.angle_beta   90.00
_cell.angle_gamma   90.00
#
_symmetry.space_group_name_H-M   'P 1'
#
loop_
_entity.id
_entity.type
_entity.pdbx_description
1 polymer ?
#
loop_
_entity_poly.entity_id
_entity_poly.type
_entity_poly.pdbx_seq_one_letter_code
_entity_poly.pdbx_strand_id
1 'polypeptide(L)'
;MLEKDIENLIAEHPEDIFPEEGFKLIRQQYPIGGRRIDILFEDKFDRKVIIEVKRGILSREASGQIAEYYGLLKSQYPTDFYEMILCANVIPKERRLFLENIGIECKELGISSVSELAKKYDYTFLDDRSSFESDASSKTGDTSSLIDSTDDNDISAWIFQGNPQRYDILNALSDAEIGNNIHWLVNQHRKKIKKGHIGLIWMSGADAGIYALTRIESDPSFKAEFPAEKKYWLGTSEKENEIRVEMTILRRLINKPVLKKTLKGMAELGSLSILRHFQGTNFPVKNSEWRTISQFL
;
A
#
# COMPACT_ATOMS: atom_id res chain seq x y z
N MET A 1 0.98 -10.45 -2.69
CA MET A 1 -0.46 -10.19 -2.78
C MET A 1 -0.79 -9.36 -4.02
N LEU A 2 -1.42 -10.01 -5.00
CA LEU A 2 -2.04 -9.47 -6.20
C LEU A 2 -3.52 -9.14 -5.95
N GLU A 3 -4.15 -8.40 -6.86
CA GLU A 3 -5.62 -8.15 -6.84
C GLU A 3 -6.41 -9.46 -6.84
N LYS A 4 -5.96 -10.43 -7.63
CA LYS A 4 -6.54 -11.78 -7.70
C LYS A 4 -6.47 -12.54 -6.37
N ASP A 5 -5.46 -12.30 -5.53
CA ASP A 5 -5.40 -12.92 -4.20
C ASP A 5 -6.54 -12.42 -3.31
N ILE A 6 -6.80 -11.11 -3.34
CA ILE A 6 -7.89 -10.48 -2.57
C ILE A 6 -9.24 -11.01 -3.08
N GLU A 7 -9.41 -11.09 -4.40
CA GLU A 7 -10.61 -11.65 -5.02
C GLU A 7 -10.87 -13.10 -4.59
N ASN A 8 -9.84 -13.96 -4.58
CA ASN A 8 -9.96 -15.35 -4.16
C ASN A 8 -10.35 -15.45 -2.69
N LEU A 9 -9.71 -14.68 -1.82
CA LEU A 9 -10.02 -14.66 -0.39
C LEU A 9 -11.47 -14.19 -0.13
N ILE A 10 -11.96 -13.19 -0.87
CA ILE A 10 -13.36 -12.76 -0.78
C ILE A 10 -14.32 -13.85 -1.26
N ALA A 11 -14.02 -14.48 -2.39
CA ALA A 11 -14.90 -15.51 -2.98
C ALA A 11 -15.00 -16.77 -2.11
N GLU A 12 -13.89 -17.19 -1.50
CA GLU A 12 -13.81 -18.40 -0.67
C GLU A 12 -14.32 -18.16 0.76
N HIS A 13 -14.13 -16.96 1.31
CA HIS A 13 -14.42 -16.65 2.71
C HIS A 13 -15.20 -15.32 2.87
N PRO A 14 -16.37 -15.16 2.23
CA PRO A 14 -17.10 -13.89 2.26
C PRO A 14 -17.58 -13.49 3.66
N GLU A 15 -17.93 -14.45 4.53
CA GLU A 15 -18.44 -14.18 5.89
C GLU A 15 -17.41 -13.50 6.81
N ASP A 16 -16.11 -13.72 6.60
CA ASP A 16 -15.07 -13.01 7.37
C ASP A 16 -14.95 -11.53 6.99
N ILE A 17 -15.44 -11.17 5.80
CA ILE A 17 -15.30 -9.84 5.22
C ILE A 17 -16.63 -9.07 5.30
N PHE A 18 -17.72 -9.77 5.05
CA PHE A 18 -19.11 -9.30 5.00
C PHE A 18 -19.96 -10.14 5.96
N PRO A 19 -19.75 -10.02 7.28
CA PRO A 19 -20.48 -10.81 8.25
C PRO A 19 -21.97 -10.51 8.17
N GLU A 20 -22.79 -11.55 8.31
CA GLU A 20 -24.27 -11.47 8.34
C GLU A 20 -24.95 -11.11 7.02
N GLU A 21 -24.21 -10.89 5.94
CA GLU A 21 -24.79 -10.63 4.61
C GLU A 21 -25.32 -11.91 3.94
N GLY A 22 -24.79 -13.09 4.33
CA GLY A 22 -25.22 -14.39 3.80
C GLY A 22 -24.88 -14.57 2.32
N PHE A 23 -23.75 -14.01 1.88
CA PHE A 23 -23.31 -14.05 0.49
C PHE A 23 -23.03 -15.48 0.00
N LYS A 24 -23.69 -15.86 -1.09
CA LYS A 24 -23.50 -17.12 -1.82
C LYS A 24 -22.84 -16.84 -3.16
N LEU A 25 -21.65 -17.40 -3.37
CA LEU A 25 -20.88 -17.16 -4.60
C LEU A 25 -21.65 -17.70 -5.81
N ILE A 26 -21.96 -16.81 -6.77
CA ILE A 26 -22.48 -17.23 -8.07
C ILE A 26 -21.30 -17.55 -9.00
N ARG A 27 -20.38 -16.59 -9.17
CA ARG A 27 -19.21 -16.76 -10.03
C ARG A 27 -18.15 -15.69 -9.78
N GLN A 28 -16.89 -16.06 -9.95
CA GLN A 28 -15.79 -15.11 -10.16
C GLN A 28 -15.61 -14.79 -11.65
N GLN A 29 -15.06 -13.62 -11.97
CA GLN A 29 -14.69 -13.21 -13.32
C GLN A 29 -15.88 -13.33 -14.31
N TYR A 30 -17.05 -12.84 -13.90
CA TYR A 30 -18.31 -12.99 -14.64
C TYR A 30 -18.46 -11.92 -15.73
N PRO A 31 -18.76 -12.29 -17.00
CA PRO A 31 -19.00 -11.30 -18.04
C PRO A 31 -20.42 -10.72 -17.94
N ILE A 32 -20.56 -9.40 -17.79
CA ILE A 32 -21.84 -8.67 -17.78
C ILE A 32 -21.67 -7.23 -18.28
N GLY A 33 -22.63 -6.73 -19.07
CA GLY A 33 -22.61 -5.36 -19.60
C GLY A 33 -21.35 -5.04 -20.43
N GLY A 34 -20.78 -6.02 -21.11
CA GLY A 34 -19.56 -5.87 -21.92
C GLY A 34 -18.25 -5.76 -21.12
N ARG A 35 -18.29 -5.91 -19.79
CA ARG A 35 -17.10 -6.01 -18.93
C ARG A 35 -17.09 -7.34 -18.19
N ARG A 36 -15.95 -7.66 -17.57
CA ARG A 36 -15.79 -8.82 -16.70
C ARG A 36 -15.67 -8.31 -15.27
N ILE A 37 -16.66 -8.61 -14.44
CA ILE A 37 -16.67 -8.24 -13.02
C ILE A 37 -15.89 -9.26 -12.21
N ASP A 38 -15.30 -8.83 -11.10
CA ASP A 38 -14.44 -9.68 -10.30
C ASP A 38 -15.23 -10.79 -9.58
N ILE A 39 -16.30 -10.43 -8.87
CA ILE A 39 -17.12 -11.41 -8.14
C ILE A 39 -18.60 -11.05 -8.25
N LEU A 40 -19.42 -12.07 -8.48
CA LEU A 40 -20.87 -11.99 -8.37
C LEU A 40 -21.35 -12.90 -7.24
N PHE A 41 -22.02 -12.31 -6.26
CA PHE A 41 -22.71 -12.97 -5.17
C PHE A 41 -24.23 -12.85 -5.31
N GLU A 42 -24.93 -13.72 -4.59
CA GLU A 42 -26.31 -13.56 -4.19
C GLU A 42 -26.35 -13.37 -2.67
N ASP A 43 -27.08 -12.38 -2.17
CA ASP A 43 -27.25 -12.20 -0.73
C ASP A 43 -28.41 -13.01 -0.14
N LYS A 44 -28.65 -12.90 1.17
CA LYS A 44 -29.75 -13.57 1.86
C LYS A 44 -31.16 -13.17 1.41
N PHE A 45 -31.30 -12.11 0.60
CA PHE A 45 -32.55 -11.63 0.03
C PHE A 45 -32.65 -11.87 -1.48
N ASP A 46 -31.81 -12.76 -2.02
CA ASP A 46 -31.72 -13.13 -3.43
C ASP A 46 -31.33 -11.96 -4.36
N ARG A 47 -30.70 -10.90 -3.82
CA ARG A 47 -30.21 -9.76 -4.60
C ARG A 47 -28.84 -10.07 -5.20
N LYS A 48 -28.59 -9.58 -6.42
CA LYS A 48 -27.28 -9.72 -7.07
C LYS A 48 -26.32 -8.67 -6.55
N VAL A 49 -25.21 -9.11 -5.97
CA VAL A 49 -24.18 -8.24 -5.40
C VAL A 49 -22.89 -8.42 -6.19
N ILE A 50 -22.44 -7.34 -6.82
CA ILE A 50 -21.18 -7.28 -7.55
C ILE A 50 -20.10 -6.79 -6.58
N ILE A 51 -19.01 -7.52 -6.46
CA ILE A 51 -17.82 -7.06 -5.77
C ILE A 51 -16.76 -6.74 -6.82
N GLU A 52 -16.30 -5.49 -6.82
CA GLU A 52 -15.14 -5.05 -7.57
C GLU A 52 -13.95 -4.92 -6.61
N VAL A 53 -12.80 -5.45 -6.99
CA VAL A 53 -11.61 -5.47 -6.13
C VAL A 53 -10.54 -4.60 -6.76
N LYS A 54 -9.88 -3.76 -5.95
CA LYS A 54 -8.74 -2.95 -6.38
C LYS A 54 -7.59 -3.08 -5.39
N ARG A 55 -6.42 -3.48 -5.88
CA ARG A 55 -5.22 -3.52 -5.04
C ARG A 55 -4.66 -2.11 -4.82
N GLY A 56 -4.16 -1.85 -3.62
CA GLY A 56 -3.51 -0.60 -3.25
C GLY A 56 -4.49 0.48 -2.82
N ILE A 57 -4.07 1.74 -3.00
CA ILE A 57 -4.92 2.90 -2.76
C ILE A 57 -5.81 3.07 -4.01
N LEU A 58 -7.11 3.29 -3.82
CA LEU A 58 -8.03 3.44 -4.94
C LEU A 58 -7.68 4.69 -5.78
N SER A 59 -7.32 4.49 -7.04
CA SER A 59 -7.01 5.58 -7.97
C SER A 59 -8.25 6.35 -8.42
N ARG A 60 -8.05 7.56 -8.98
CA ARG A 60 -9.16 8.36 -9.52
C ARG A 60 -9.75 7.70 -10.76
N GLU A 61 -8.89 7.22 -11.65
CA GLU A 61 -9.23 6.55 -12.90
C GLU A 61 -10.09 5.31 -12.63
N ALA A 62 -9.65 4.43 -11.73
CA ALA A 62 -10.41 3.25 -11.33
C ALA A 62 -11.78 3.63 -10.74
N SER A 63 -11.83 4.61 -9.84
CA SER A 63 -13.10 5.07 -9.25
C SER A 63 -14.08 5.59 -10.31
N GLY A 64 -13.59 6.32 -11.32
CA GLY A 64 -14.42 6.80 -12.43
C GLY A 64 -14.89 5.68 -13.36
N GLN A 65 -14.00 4.74 -13.69
CA GLN A 65 -14.33 3.58 -14.52
C GLN A 65 -15.38 2.67 -13.88
N ILE A 66 -15.32 2.49 -12.56
CA ILE A 66 -16.28 1.71 -11.79
C ILE A 66 -17.63 2.44 -11.73
N ALA A 67 -17.63 3.75 -11.44
CA ALA A 67 -18.85 4.57 -11.41
C ALA A 67 -19.59 4.58 -12.76
N GLU A 68 -18.86 4.78 -13.85
CA GLU A 68 -19.42 4.75 -15.21
C GLU A 68 -20.04 3.39 -15.52
N TYR A 69 -19.35 2.30 -15.16
CA TYR A 69 -19.84 0.96 -15.37
C TYR A 69 -21.09 0.66 -14.55
N TYR A 70 -21.15 1.11 -13.31
CA TYR A 70 -22.35 0.95 -12.49
C TYR A 70 -23.56 1.67 -13.08
N GLY A 71 -23.35 2.88 -13.61
CA GLY A 71 -24.37 3.61 -14.38
C GLY A 71 -24.82 2.85 -15.63
N LEU A 72 -23.89 2.25 -16.37
CA LEU A 72 -24.19 1.41 -17.54
C LEU A 72 -25.05 0.20 -17.16
N LEU A 73 -24.72 -0.50 -16.08
CA LEU A 73 -25.51 -1.64 -15.60
C LEU A 73 -26.93 -1.24 -15.24
N LYS A 74 -27.11 -0.15 -14.47
CA LYS A 74 -28.44 0.39 -14.14
C LYS A 74 -29.24 0.79 -15.39
N SER A 75 -28.57 1.28 -16.42
CA SER A 75 -29.22 1.66 -17.68
C SER A 75 -29.59 0.45 -18.54
N GLN A 76 -28.75 -0.58 -18.61
CA GLN A 76 -28.98 -1.76 -19.45
C GLN A 76 -29.94 -2.76 -18.81
N TYR A 77 -29.94 -2.84 -17.49
CA TYR A 77 -30.73 -3.78 -16.71
C TYR A 77 -31.64 -3.05 -15.71
N PRO A 78 -32.62 -2.25 -16.18
CA PRO A 78 -33.43 -1.39 -15.30
C PRO A 78 -34.35 -2.18 -14.35
N THR A 79 -34.58 -3.46 -14.62
CA THR A 79 -35.40 -4.36 -13.80
C THR A 79 -34.57 -5.26 -12.88
N ASP A 80 -33.26 -5.37 -13.12
CA ASP A 80 -32.37 -6.16 -12.27
C ASP A 80 -31.73 -5.23 -11.22
N PHE A 81 -31.81 -5.64 -9.95
CA PHE A 81 -31.18 -4.91 -8.86
C PHE A 81 -29.78 -5.45 -8.63
N TYR A 82 -28.79 -4.76 -9.22
CA TYR A 82 -27.37 -4.97 -8.92
C TYR A 82 -26.94 -4.00 -7.83
N GLU A 83 -26.59 -4.54 -6.66
CA GLU A 83 -25.81 -3.83 -5.65
C GLU A 83 -24.33 -3.94 -6.00
N MET A 84 -23.54 -2.90 -5.72
CA MET A 84 -22.11 -2.91 -6.00
C MET A 84 -21.33 -2.53 -4.76
N ILE A 85 -20.33 -3.35 -4.43
CA ILE A 85 -19.37 -3.09 -3.36
C ILE A 85 -17.98 -3.01 -3.99
N LEU A 86 -17.30 -1.90 -3.76
CA LEU A 86 -15.90 -1.72 -4.11
C LEU A 86 -15.00 -2.03 -2.91
N CYS A 87 -14.11 -3.00 -3.08
CA CYS A 87 -13.08 -3.35 -2.12
C CYS A 87 -11.71 -2.79 -2.54
N ALA A 88 -11.01 -2.08 -1.65
CA ALA A 88 -9.61 -1.71 -1.88
C ALA A 88 -8.79 -1.67 -0.59
N ASN A 89 -7.45 -1.68 -0.65
CA ASN A 89 -6.64 -1.62 0.57
C ASN A 89 -6.81 -0.31 1.31
N VAL A 90 -6.90 0.79 0.56
CA VAL A 90 -7.21 2.12 1.08
C VAL A 90 -8.12 2.83 0.08
N ILE A 91 -9.18 3.45 0.58
CA ILE A 91 -10.11 4.26 -0.21
C ILE A 91 -10.02 5.69 0.30
N PRO A 92 -9.40 6.61 -0.45
CA PRO A 92 -9.35 8.02 -0.09
C PRO A 92 -10.74 8.59 0.19
N LYS A 93 -10.86 9.44 1.21
CA LYS A 93 -12.14 9.94 1.72
C LYS A 93 -13.04 10.55 0.64
N GLU A 94 -12.47 11.33 -0.27
CA GLU A 94 -13.20 12.00 -1.35
C GLU A 94 -13.77 10.98 -2.36
N ARG A 95 -13.03 9.90 -2.62
CA ARG A 95 -13.46 8.82 -3.52
C ARG A 95 -14.55 7.97 -2.87
N ARG A 96 -14.40 7.66 -1.58
CA ARG A 96 -15.44 6.99 -0.77
C ARG A 96 -16.75 7.76 -0.86
N LEU A 97 -16.72 9.06 -0.55
CA LEU A 97 -17.91 9.92 -0.57
C LEU A 97 -18.54 9.97 -1.97
N PHE A 98 -17.73 10.08 -3.02
CA PHE A 98 -18.22 10.06 -4.40
C PHE A 98 -18.96 8.76 -4.75
N LEU A 99 -18.36 7.61 -4.44
CA LEU A 99 -18.90 6.30 -4.78
C LEU A 99 -20.14 5.94 -3.93
N GLU A 100 -20.09 6.19 -2.62
CA GLU A 100 -21.23 5.94 -1.73
C GLU A 100 -22.44 6.81 -2.11
N ASN A 101 -22.21 8.06 -2.53
CA ASN A 101 -23.30 8.96 -2.98
C ASN A 101 -24.02 8.47 -4.25
N ILE A 102 -23.37 7.66 -5.09
CA ILE A 102 -24.00 7.07 -6.28
C ILE A 102 -24.52 5.64 -6.04
N GLY A 103 -24.45 5.17 -4.78
CA GLY A 103 -24.95 3.87 -4.35
C GLY A 103 -23.95 2.72 -4.51
N ILE A 104 -22.65 3.00 -4.54
CA ILE A 104 -21.59 1.97 -4.49
C ILE A 104 -21.03 1.91 -3.08
N GLU A 105 -21.22 0.79 -2.40
CA GLU A 105 -20.66 0.59 -1.06
C GLU A 105 -19.14 0.48 -1.12
N CYS A 106 -18.43 1.12 -0.18
CA CYS A 106 -16.97 1.10 -0.12
C CYS A 106 -16.46 0.31 1.09
N LYS A 107 -15.76 -0.79 0.82
CA LYS A 107 -15.11 -1.63 1.84
C LYS A 107 -13.59 -1.50 1.76
N GLU A 108 -12.98 -1.01 2.83
CA GLU A 108 -11.51 -1.03 2.94
C GLU A 108 -11.04 -2.37 3.50
N LEU A 109 -10.14 -3.04 2.77
CA LEU A 109 -9.50 -4.30 3.13
C LEU A 109 -8.00 -4.08 3.29
N GLY A 110 -7.59 -3.56 4.45
CA GLY A 110 -6.19 -3.25 4.76
C GLY A 110 -5.26 -4.45 4.57
N ILE A 111 -3.98 -4.18 4.30
CA ILE A 111 -2.95 -5.20 4.05
C ILE A 111 -2.81 -6.14 5.25
N SER A 112 -2.88 -5.61 6.48
CA SER A 112 -2.82 -6.44 7.67
C SER A 112 -4.04 -7.37 7.77
N SER A 113 -5.25 -6.88 7.52
CA SER A 113 -6.47 -7.68 7.53
C SER A 113 -6.44 -8.81 6.49
N VAL A 114 -6.02 -8.51 5.25
CA VAL A 114 -5.90 -9.53 4.20
C VAL A 114 -4.81 -10.55 4.55
N SER A 115 -3.70 -10.11 5.14
CA SER A 115 -2.63 -11.02 5.59
C SER A 115 -3.06 -11.90 6.76
N GLU A 116 -3.83 -11.38 7.71
CA GLU A 116 -4.40 -12.12 8.83
C GLU A 116 -5.41 -13.17 8.33
N LEU A 117 -6.25 -12.81 7.37
CA LEU A 117 -7.19 -13.73 6.71
C LEU A 117 -6.47 -14.83 5.93
N ALA A 118 -5.46 -14.46 5.14
CA ALA A 118 -4.65 -15.43 4.41
C ALA A 118 -3.98 -16.43 5.36
N LYS A 119 -3.41 -15.97 6.48
CA LYS A 119 -2.85 -16.84 7.52
C LYS A 119 -3.90 -17.74 8.17
N LYS A 120 -5.09 -17.21 8.48
CA LYS A 120 -6.20 -17.97 9.08
C LYS A 120 -6.57 -19.19 8.23
N TYR A 121 -6.51 -19.04 6.91
CA TYR A 121 -6.90 -20.08 5.95
C TYR A 121 -5.71 -20.75 5.24
N ASP A 122 -4.50 -20.55 5.74
CA ASP A 122 -3.26 -21.08 5.14
C ASP A 122 -3.13 -20.78 3.64
N TYR A 123 -3.62 -19.61 3.22
CA TYR A 123 -3.59 -19.15 1.86
C TYR A 123 -2.19 -18.66 1.48
N THR A 124 -1.61 -19.28 0.46
CA THR A 124 -0.35 -18.81 -0.13
C THR A 124 -0.63 -17.86 -1.29
N PHE A 125 -0.15 -16.61 -1.18
CA PHE A 125 -0.29 -15.59 -2.23
C PHE A 125 0.34 -16.03 -3.55
N LEU A 126 -0.28 -15.65 -4.68
CA LEU A 126 0.14 -16.09 -6.00
C LEU A 126 1.56 -15.63 -6.38
N ASP A 127 1.95 -14.43 -5.96
CA ASP A 127 3.31 -13.91 -6.16
C ASP A 127 4.36 -14.59 -5.26
N ASP A 128 3.93 -15.26 -4.19
CA ASP A 128 4.80 -16.10 -3.37
C ASP A 128 5.04 -17.47 -4.03
N ARG A 129 4.06 -17.98 -4.79
CA ARG A 129 4.17 -19.28 -5.50
C ARG A 129 5.15 -19.20 -6.67
N SER A 130 5.29 -18.04 -7.30
CA SER A 130 6.23 -17.80 -8.41
C SER A 130 7.72 -17.84 -8.03
N SER A 131 8.08 -18.45 -6.89
CA SER A 131 9.47 -18.60 -6.42
C SER A 131 9.96 -20.05 -6.33
N PHE A 132 9.21 -21.03 -6.85
CA PHE A 132 9.79 -22.31 -7.26
C PHE A 132 9.95 -22.32 -8.79
N GLU A 133 11.20 -22.35 -9.24
CA GLU A 133 11.66 -22.49 -10.64
C GLU A 133 11.61 -21.24 -11.53
N SER A 134 12.46 -20.25 -11.25
CA SER A 134 13.37 -19.74 -12.29
C SER A 134 14.57 -19.02 -11.65
N ASP A 135 15.74 -19.40 -12.14
CA ASP A 135 17.07 -19.02 -11.67
C ASP A 135 17.26 -17.51 -11.43
N ALA A 136 17.51 -17.16 -10.18
CA ALA A 136 18.86 -16.78 -9.76
C ALA A 136 18.85 -16.55 -8.26
N SER A 137 19.82 -17.17 -7.59
CA SER A 137 20.38 -16.72 -6.33
C SER A 137 20.62 -15.20 -6.34
N SER A 138 19.61 -14.42 -5.96
CA SER A 138 19.85 -13.09 -5.43
C SER A 138 20.45 -13.33 -4.05
N LYS A 139 21.76 -13.18 -3.97
CA LYS A 139 22.48 -13.11 -2.70
C LYS A 139 21.63 -12.25 -1.77
N THR A 140 21.25 -12.80 -0.62
CA THR A 140 21.02 -12.02 0.60
C THR A 140 22.28 -11.18 0.81
N GLY A 141 22.37 -10.05 0.11
CA GLY A 141 23.35 -9.03 0.41
C GLY A 141 23.05 -8.64 1.84
N ASP A 142 24.03 -8.86 2.71
CA ASP A 142 23.91 -8.62 4.14
C ASP A 142 23.47 -7.16 4.34
N THR A 143 22.18 -6.92 4.51
CA THR A 143 21.63 -5.55 4.52
C THR A 143 22.16 -4.80 5.75
N SER A 144 22.60 -5.54 6.78
CA SER A 144 23.37 -5.01 7.90
C SER A 144 24.67 -4.31 7.47
N SER A 145 25.33 -4.74 6.38
CA SER A 145 26.58 -4.15 5.92
C SER A 145 26.40 -2.83 5.16
N LEU A 146 25.17 -2.32 5.02
CA LEU A 146 24.93 -1.00 4.45
C LEU A 146 25.32 0.13 5.41
N ILE A 147 25.55 -0.19 6.68
CA ILE A 147 25.99 0.74 7.71
C ILE A 147 27.17 0.13 8.46
N ASP A 148 28.37 0.66 8.24
CA ASP A 148 29.61 0.16 8.85
C ASP A 148 29.81 0.62 10.30
N SER A 149 29.17 1.73 10.69
CA SER A 149 29.37 2.34 12.01
C SER A 149 28.63 1.57 13.11
N THR A 150 29.32 1.35 14.23
CA THR A 150 28.72 0.73 15.41
C THR A 150 28.23 1.70 16.47
N ASP A 151 28.56 2.99 16.33
CA ASP A 151 28.15 4.04 17.26
C ASP A 151 26.70 4.47 16.97
N ASP A 152 25.80 4.29 17.93
CA ASP A 152 24.39 4.67 17.79
C ASP A 152 24.15 6.17 17.64
N ASN A 153 25.14 7.02 17.91
CA ASN A 153 25.04 8.46 17.69
C ASN A 153 25.26 8.85 16.22
N ASP A 154 25.87 7.96 15.43
CA ASP A 154 26.17 8.18 14.02
C ASP A 154 25.01 7.69 13.14
N ILE A 155 23.98 8.52 13.03
CA ILE A 155 22.73 8.20 12.33
C ILE A 155 22.92 8.27 10.81
N SER A 156 22.99 7.09 10.19
CA SER A 156 23.02 6.93 8.73
C SER A 156 21.77 6.26 8.16
N ALA A 157 20.81 5.85 9.00
CA ALA A 157 19.50 5.35 8.59
C ALA A 157 18.35 6.27 9.03
N TRP A 158 17.36 6.43 8.15
CA TRP A 158 16.26 7.36 8.32
C TRP A 158 14.93 6.76 7.87
N ILE A 159 13.88 6.94 8.65
CA ILE A 159 12.51 6.63 8.23
C ILE A 159 11.86 7.87 7.64
N PHE A 160 11.28 7.72 6.46
CA PHE A 160 10.55 8.73 5.71
C PHE A 160 9.05 8.38 5.71
N GLN A 161 8.27 9.08 6.53
CA GLN A 161 6.85 8.82 6.69
C GLN A 161 6.02 9.48 5.59
N GLY A 162 5.09 8.72 5.00
CA GLY A 162 4.05 9.17 4.06
C GLY A 162 2.65 8.84 4.57
N ASN A 163 1.71 9.75 4.32
CA ASN A 163 0.30 9.56 4.66
C ASN A 163 -0.49 9.07 3.43
N PRO A 164 -1.04 7.84 3.44
CA PRO A 164 -1.75 7.28 2.29
C PRO A 164 -3.06 8.02 1.94
N GLN A 165 -3.56 8.89 2.82
CA GLN A 165 -4.70 9.77 2.55
C GLN A 165 -4.29 11.10 1.87
N ARG A 166 -2.99 11.39 1.77
CA ARG A 166 -2.45 12.58 1.10
C ARG A 166 -1.64 12.26 -0.14
N TYR A 167 -0.87 11.17 -0.09
CA TYR A 167 0.00 10.72 -1.15
C TYR A 167 -0.20 9.22 -1.37
N ASP A 168 -0.46 8.83 -2.61
CA ASP A 168 -0.72 7.47 -3.03
C ASP A 168 0.58 6.65 -3.13
N ILE A 169 1.11 6.34 -1.95
CA ILE A 169 2.41 5.69 -1.75
C ILE A 169 2.48 4.30 -2.37
N LEU A 170 1.39 3.52 -2.34
CA LEU A 170 1.40 2.13 -2.80
C LEU A 170 1.45 2.06 -4.33
N ASN A 171 0.69 2.92 -5.01
CA ASN A 171 0.72 2.98 -6.46
C ASN A 171 1.99 3.68 -6.96
N ALA A 172 2.47 4.73 -6.27
CA ALA A 172 3.74 5.37 -6.60
C ALA A 172 4.92 4.38 -6.55
N LEU A 173 4.99 3.56 -5.50
CA LEU A 173 6.03 2.54 -5.40
C LEU A 173 5.89 1.42 -6.45
N SER A 174 4.71 1.21 -7.02
CA SER A 174 4.45 0.19 -8.04
C SER A 174 4.57 0.71 -9.48
N ASP A 175 4.76 2.02 -9.68
CA ASP A 175 4.72 2.64 -11.00
C ASP A 175 6.01 2.40 -11.80
N ALA A 176 5.85 1.88 -13.01
CA ALA A 176 6.95 1.67 -13.94
C ALA A 176 7.55 3.00 -14.45
N GLU A 177 6.76 4.09 -14.53
CA GLU A 177 7.25 5.41 -14.96
C GLU A 177 8.15 6.07 -13.90
N ILE A 178 7.85 5.86 -12.61
CA ILE A 178 8.72 6.27 -11.51
C ILE A 178 9.98 5.38 -11.49
N GLY A 179 9.81 4.09 -11.79
CA GLY A 179 10.90 3.13 -11.75
C GLY A 179 11.49 3.07 -10.34
N ASN A 180 12.81 3.05 -10.23
CA ASN A 180 13.50 2.98 -8.92
C ASN A 180 13.90 4.35 -8.36
N ASN A 181 13.53 5.47 -8.98
CA ASN A 181 13.95 6.79 -8.53
C ASN A 181 12.75 7.54 -7.98
N ILE A 182 12.85 8.00 -6.73
CA ILE A 182 11.76 8.70 -6.06
C ILE A 182 12.28 9.90 -5.28
N HIS A 183 11.44 10.92 -5.14
CA HIS A 183 11.72 12.05 -4.27
C HIS A 183 10.98 11.91 -2.94
N TRP A 184 11.59 12.37 -1.86
CA TRP A 184 10.90 12.46 -0.58
C TRP A 184 11.14 13.78 0.12
N LEU A 185 10.08 14.29 0.75
CA LEU A 185 10.12 15.55 1.51
C LEU A 185 10.99 15.41 2.77
N VAL A 186 11.74 16.47 3.06
CA VAL A 186 12.56 16.61 4.27
C VAL A 186 12.12 17.84 5.07
N ASN A 187 11.20 17.61 6.01
CA ASN A 187 10.68 18.68 6.87
C ASN A 187 11.47 18.83 8.17
N GLN A 188 12.29 17.85 8.52
CA GLN A 188 13.11 17.85 9.73
C GLN A 188 14.47 17.18 9.49
N HIS A 189 15.43 17.41 10.39
CA HIS A 189 16.79 16.86 10.32
C HIS A 189 17.57 17.17 9.02
N ARG A 190 17.21 18.24 8.31
CA ARG A 190 17.83 18.69 7.04
C ARG A 190 19.36 18.74 7.05
N LYS A 191 19.96 19.13 8.17
CA LYS A 191 21.43 19.22 8.32
C LYS A 191 22.10 17.86 8.57
N LYS A 192 21.34 16.86 9.06
CA LYS A 192 21.84 15.53 9.44
C LYS A 192 21.60 14.48 8.36
N ILE A 193 20.51 14.59 7.59
CA ILE A 193 20.27 13.72 6.44
C ILE A 193 21.28 14.07 5.35
N LYS A 194 21.95 13.06 4.81
CA LYS A 194 23.02 13.22 3.80
C LYS A 194 22.88 12.20 2.68
N LYS A 195 23.45 12.53 1.52
CA LYS A 195 23.72 11.57 0.46
C LYS A 195 24.49 10.36 1.01
N GLY A 196 24.13 9.17 0.56
CA GLY A 196 24.71 7.89 0.96
C GLY A 196 24.00 7.23 2.15
N HIS A 197 23.21 7.98 2.92
CA HIS A 197 22.39 7.41 3.98
C HIS A 197 21.33 6.45 3.44
N ILE A 198 20.87 5.57 4.31
CA ILE A 198 19.77 4.65 4.05
C ILE A 198 18.44 5.31 4.41
N GLY A 199 17.44 5.11 3.54
CA GLY A 199 16.07 5.55 3.75
C GLY A 199 15.10 4.38 3.81
N LEU A 200 14.18 4.43 4.77
CA LEU A 200 13.06 3.50 4.92
C LEU A 200 11.77 4.25 4.65
N ILE A 201 11.06 3.91 3.57
CA ILE A 201 9.77 4.51 3.26
C ILE A 201 8.72 3.87 4.15
N TRP A 202 8.08 4.70 4.98
CA TRP A 202 7.09 4.28 5.96
C TRP A 202 5.72 4.84 5.60
N MET A 203 4.71 3.97 5.51
CA MET A 203 3.32 4.40 5.39
C MET A 203 2.71 4.55 6.79
N SER A 204 2.01 5.64 7.06
CA SER A 204 1.23 5.83 8.29
C SER A 204 -0.19 5.26 8.17
N GLY A 205 -0.92 5.15 9.29
CA GLY A 205 -2.32 4.70 9.29
C GLY A 205 -2.53 3.33 9.95
N ALA A 206 -3.61 2.65 9.60
CA ALA A 206 -3.97 1.35 10.17
C ALA A 206 -2.91 0.27 9.84
N ASP A 207 -2.46 0.25 8.58
CA ASP A 207 -1.37 -0.61 8.11
C ASP A 207 -0.01 0.10 8.20
N ALA A 208 0.24 0.83 9.29
CA ALA A 208 1.51 1.54 9.42
C ALA A 208 2.69 0.57 9.38
N GLY A 209 3.77 0.91 8.67
CA GLY A 209 4.93 0.06 8.52
C GLY A 209 5.89 0.51 7.43
N ILE A 210 6.94 -0.29 7.18
CA ILE A 210 7.96 -0.04 6.16
C ILE A 210 7.55 -0.72 4.85
N TYR A 211 7.53 0.06 3.77
CA TYR A 211 7.07 -0.36 2.44
C TYR A 211 8.18 -0.35 1.39
N ALA A 212 9.31 0.32 1.64
CA ALA A 212 10.49 0.21 0.79
C ALA A 212 11.79 0.53 1.54
N LEU A 213 12.87 -0.09 1.09
CA LEU A 213 14.25 0.24 1.43
C LEU A 213 14.85 1.03 0.27
N THR A 214 15.58 2.10 0.60
CA THR A 214 16.14 3.06 -0.36
C THR A 214 17.54 3.51 0.05
N ARG A 215 18.29 4.08 -0.90
CA ARG A 215 19.51 4.84 -0.66
C ARG A 215 19.28 6.29 -1.04
N ILE A 216 19.72 7.22 -0.21
CA ILE A 216 19.64 8.65 -0.46
C ILE A 216 20.74 9.06 -1.44
N GLU A 217 20.37 9.60 -2.60
CA GLU A 217 21.30 9.94 -3.69
C GLU A 217 21.70 11.42 -3.72
N SER A 218 21.00 12.27 -2.96
CA SER A 218 21.30 13.70 -2.84
C SER A 218 21.21 14.19 -1.40
N ASP A 219 21.98 15.22 -1.06
CA ASP A 219 21.70 16.00 0.15
C ASP A 219 20.33 16.69 0.03
N PRO A 220 19.67 17.03 1.16
CA PRO A 220 18.42 17.79 1.13
C PRO A 220 18.61 19.14 0.44
N SER A 221 17.86 19.39 -0.64
CA SER A 221 17.90 20.66 -1.36
C SER A 221 16.50 21.06 -1.83
N PHE A 222 16.32 22.35 -2.10
CA PHE A 222 15.07 22.88 -2.62
C PHE A 222 14.95 22.50 -4.10
N LYS A 223 13.99 21.64 -4.44
CA LYS A 223 13.80 21.15 -5.80
C LYS A 223 12.36 20.76 -6.07
N ALA A 224 12.01 20.71 -7.35
CA ALA A 224 10.74 20.15 -7.79
C ALA A 224 10.73 18.63 -7.58
N GLU A 225 9.55 18.06 -7.39
CA GLU A 225 9.35 16.62 -7.49
C GLU A 225 9.37 16.17 -8.95
N PHE A 226 9.75 14.90 -9.18
CA PHE A 226 9.71 14.33 -10.52
C PHE A 226 8.29 14.38 -11.09
N PRO A 227 8.09 14.82 -12.36
CA PRO A 227 6.74 14.95 -12.91
C PRO A 227 5.88 13.70 -12.84
N ALA A 228 6.46 12.50 -12.99
CA ALA A 228 5.73 11.24 -12.89
C ALA A 228 5.19 10.97 -11.47
N GLU A 229 5.79 11.57 -10.42
CA GLU A 229 5.34 11.42 -9.04
C GLU A 229 4.13 12.31 -8.72
N LYS A 230 3.95 13.41 -9.45
CA LYS A 230 2.92 14.44 -9.16
C LYS A 230 1.51 13.88 -9.15
N LYS A 231 1.24 12.89 -10.01
CA LYS A 231 -0.09 12.27 -10.15
C LYS A 231 -0.55 11.50 -8.91
N TYR A 232 0.35 11.20 -7.97
CA TYR A 232 0.05 10.45 -6.75
C TYR A 232 -0.37 11.33 -5.57
N TRP A 233 -0.34 12.66 -5.68
CA TRP A 233 -0.96 13.52 -4.68
C TRP A 233 -2.48 13.44 -4.77
N LEU A 234 -3.15 13.09 -3.67
CA LEU A 234 -4.61 12.91 -3.61
C LEU A 234 -5.38 14.23 -3.44
N GLY A 235 -4.67 15.35 -3.31
CA GLY A 235 -5.21 16.71 -3.24
C GLY A 235 -4.24 17.73 -3.86
N THR A 236 -4.42 19.01 -3.58
CA THR A 236 -3.50 20.07 -4.05
C THR A 236 -2.11 19.85 -3.47
N SER A 237 -1.13 19.51 -4.34
CA SER A 237 0.30 19.51 -4.00
C SER A 237 0.65 20.88 -3.42
N GLU A 238 1.14 20.91 -2.17
CA GLU A 238 1.17 22.14 -1.37
C GLU A 238 2.12 23.20 -1.94
N LYS A 239 3.21 22.83 -2.63
CA LYS A 239 4.13 23.74 -3.37
C LYS A 239 4.95 22.99 -4.42
N GLU A 240 5.20 23.65 -5.56
CA GLU A 240 6.00 23.09 -6.67
C GLU A 240 7.42 22.72 -6.25
N ASN A 241 8.08 23.59 -5.47
CA ASN A 241 9.40 23.35 -4.93
C ASN A 241 9.33 23.29 -3.39
N GLU A 242 9.97 22.26 -2.84
CA GLU A 242 10.11 22.00 -1.41
C GLU A 242 11.48 21.38 -1.16
N ILE A 243 11.87 21.26 0.11
CA ILE A 243 13.13 20.57 0.45
C ILE A 243 12.93 19.07 0.33
N ARG A 244 13.64 18.45 -0.62
CA ARG A 244 13.54 17.03 -0.95
C ARG A 244 14.92 16.39 -1.04
N VAL A 245 14.93 15.07 -0.91
CA VAL A 245 16.05 14.23 -1.32
C VAL A 245 15.63 13.37 -2.51
N GLU A 246 16.60 13.06 -3.37
CA GLU A 246 16.48 11.99 -4.36
C GLU A 246 16.86 10.68 -3.70
N MET A 247 16.12 9.61 -4.01
CA MET A 247 16.33 8.30 -3.44
C MET A 247 16.23 7.23 -4.51
N THR A 248 17.12 6.25 -4.46
CA THR A 248 16.99 5.03 -5.25
C THR A 248 16.37 3.93 -4.41
N ILE A 249 15.28 3.34 -4.89
CA ILE A 249 14.61 2.18 -4.29
C ILE A 249 15.50 0.94 -4.49
N LEU A 250 15.97 0.39 -3.38
CA LEU A 250 16.77 -0.85 -3.35
C LEU A 250 15.88 -2.09 -3.27
N ARG A 251 14.80 -2.02 -2.48
CA ARG A 251 13.82 -3.11 -2.35
C ARG A 251 12.42 -2.57 -2.08
N ARG A 252 11.43 -3.15 -2.76
CA ARG A 252 10.00 -2.91 -2.55
C ARG A 252 9.45 -3.97 -1.63
N LEU A 253 8.70 -3.54 -0.63
CA LEU A 253 8.06 -4.40 0.37
C LEU A 253 6.53 -4.23 0.32
N ILE A 254 5.97 -3.80 -0.81
CA ILE A 254 4.54 -3.47 -0.96
C ILE A 254 3.64 -4.65 -0.61
N ASN A 255 4.06 -5.86 -0.98
CA ASN A 255 3.32 -7.11 -0.74
C ASN A 255 3.62 -7.74 0.62
N LYS A 256 4.76 -7.39 1.23
CA LYS A 256 5.25 -7.94 2.50
C LYS A 256 5.86 -6.82 3.34
N PRO A 257 5.08 -5.81 3.76
CA PRO A 257 5.61 -4.68 4.50
C PRO A 257 6.03 -5.11 5.89
N VAL A 258 7.06 -4.45 6.44
CA VAL A 258 7.43 -4.65 7.84
C VAL A 258 6.51 -3.79 8.70
N LEU A 259 5.41 -4.39 9.14
CA LEU A 259 4.34 -3.69 9.85
C LEU A 259 4.77 -3.20 11.24
N LYS A 260 4.24 -2.06 11.64
CA LYS A 260 4.38 -1.47 12.97
C LYS A 260 4.02 -2.44 14.09
N LYS A 261 2.98 -3.27 13.88
CA LYS A 261 2.56 -4.31 14.84
C LYS A 261 3.71 -5.29 15.11
N THR A 262 4.43 -5.73 14.06
CA THR A 262 5.60 -6.60 14.15
C THR A 262 6.74 -5.91 14.89
N LEU A 263 7.07 -4.67 14.52
CA LEU A 263 8.18 -3.91 15.13
C LEU A 263 7.94 -3.60 16.63
N LYS A 264 6.68 -3.33 17.02
CA LYS A 264 6.31 -3.09 18.42
C LYS A 264 6.48 -4.31 19.34
N GLY A 265 6.51 -5.51 18.79
CA GLY A 265 6.72 -6.74 19.55
C GLY A 265 8.18 -6.97 19.96
N MET A 266 9.12 -6.17 19.45
CA MET A 266 10.56 -6.35 19.64
C MET A 266 11.08 -5.37 20.70
N ALA A 267 11.75 -5.87 21.73
CA ALA A 267 12.29 -5.06 22.81
C ALA A 267 13.39 -4.11 22.31
N GLU A 268 14.18 -4.56 21.35
CA GLU A 268 15.28 -3.87 20.68
C GLU A 268 14.82 -2.61 19.95
N LEU A 269 13.54 -2.55 19.57
CA LEU A 269 12.93 -1.41 18.87
C LEU A 269 12.06 -0.54 19.77
N GLY A 270 12.07 -0.77 21.09
CA GLY A 270 11.29 0.00 22.05
C GLY A 270 11.60 1.50 22.06
N SER A 271 12.81 1.90 21.62
CA SER A 271 13.20 3.31 21.49
C SER A 271 13.01 3.92 20.10
N LEU A 272 12.59 3.13 19.11
CA LEU A 272 12.52 3.57 17.72
C LEU A 272 11.66 4.84 17.60
N SER A 273 12.26 5.91 17.06
CA SER A 273 11.70 7.26 17.16
C SER A 273 10.27 7.35 16.62
N ILE A 274 9.96 6.67 15.51
CA ILE A 274 8.62 6.70 14.91
C ILE A 274 7.55 5.99 15.74
N LEU A 275 7.94 5.07 16.63
CA LEU A 275 7.02 4.36 17.52
C LEU A 275 6.66 5.20 18.75
N ARG A 276 7.59 6.02 19.24
CA ARG A 276 7.41 6.88 20.43
C ARG A 276 6.85 8.26 20.09
N HIS A 277 7.34 8.85 18.99
CA HIS A 277 7.02 10.21 18.58
C HIS A 277 6.65 10.21 17.10
N PHE A 278 5.41 9.80 16.78
CA PHE A 278 4.94 9.67 15.40
C PHE A 278 4.56 11.00 14.72
N GLN A 279 4.65 12.11 15.46
CA GLN A 279 4.44 13.47 14.95
C GLN A 279 5.71 13.91 14.20
N GLY A 280 5.64 13.98 12.87
CA GLY A 280 6.77 14.33 12.01
C GLY A 280 6.79 13.55 10.70
N THR A 281 7.80 13.80 9.86
CA THR A 281 7.94 13.15 8.54
C THR A 281 9.26 12.43 8.31
N ASN A 282 10.31 12.74 9.09
CA ASN A 282 11.63 12.13 8.93
C ASN A 282 12.19 11.75 10.31
N PHE A 283 12.48 10.47 10.55
CA PHE A 283 12.87 9.98 11.88
C PHE A 283 14.23 9.31 11.83
N PRO A 284 15.14 9.60 12.80
CA PRO A 284 16.40 8.89 12.88
C PRO A 284 16.18 7.43 13.28
N VAL A 285 17.00 6.54 12.74
CA VAL A 285 17.11 5.14 13.15
C VAL A 285 18.52 4.91 13.68
N LYS A 286 18.64 4.45 14.92
CA LYS A 286 19.96 4.13 15.50
C LYS A 286 20.56 2.90 14.82
N ASN A 287 21.88 2.75 14.88
CA ASN A 287 22.56 1.63 14.25
C ASN A 287 22.16 0.27 14.86
N SER A 288 21.91 0.21 16.17
CA SER A 288 21.31 -0.94 16.86
C SER A 288 19.90 -1.28 16.35
N GLU A 289 19.04 -0.28 16.18
CA GLU A 289 17.69 -0.43 15.64
C GLU A 289 17.74 -0.89 14.17
N TRP A 290 18.65 -0.31 13.38
CA TRP A 290 18.89 -0.68 11.99
C TRP A 290 19.24 -2.17 11.84
N ARG A 291 20.19 -2.68 12.64
CA ARG A 291 20.57 -4.11 12.60
C ARG A 291 19.41 -5.05 12.86
N THR A 292 18.44 -4.61 13.65
CA THR A 292 17.24 -5.40 13.92
C THR A 292 16.27 -5.30 12.74
N ILE A 293 16.01 -4.09 12.24
CA ILE A 293 15.09 -3.87 11.10
C ILE A 293 15.61 -4.56 9.83
N SER A 294 16.92 -4.49 9.56
CA SER A 294 17.54 -5.02 8.33
C SER A 294 17.39 -6.53 8.15
N GLN A 295 17.08 -7.27 9.22
CA GLN A 295 16.80 -8.72 9.16
C GLN A 295 15.45 -9.04 8.49
N PHE A 296 14.56 -8.05 8.40
CA PHE A 296 13.23 -8.16 7.81
C PHE A 296 13.14 -7.51 6.42
N LEU A 297 14.18 -6.79 6.02
CA LEU A 297 14.24 -6.04 4.76
C LEU A 297 14.71 -6.89 3.61
#